data_AF-A0A4S8KMI6-F1
#
_entry.id   AF-A0A4S8KMI6-F1
#
_cell.length_a   1.000
_cell.length_b   1.000
_cell.length_c   1.000
_cell.angle_alpha   90.00
_cell.angle_beta   90.00
_cell.angle_gamma   90.00
#
_symmetry.space_group_name_H-M   'P 1'
#
loop_
_entity.id
_entity.type
_entity.pdbx_description
1 polymer ?
#
loop_
_entity_poly.entity_id
_entity_poly.type
_entity_poly.pdbx_seq_one_letter_code
_entity_poly.pdbx_strand_id
1 'polypeptide(L)'
;MVAVQDQGAPAYLDTYQVLTSREKVERQEVRKRMGMELNLDDGDTYLNEEGIHDRARGSEKDYVLSWIWYDQPEMQDDDPEYIDAVRVEWCKAKARMLRWKEEVLLLSEKLCQMEEYALWKAEWWISKVPGKDGMRSIGGTYHGIRVDEVLAEGLEAYALQQARFHRDRAVHLEHCWQPLIDHATLVIHHTPNIPPF
;
A
#
# COMPACT_ATOMS: atom_id res chain seq x y z
N MET A 1 2.25 17.44 -65.96
CA MET A 1 2.92 17.53 -64.64
C MET A 1 1.85 17.26 -63.61
N VAL A 2 1.89 16.08 -62.98
CA VAL A 2 0.86 15.57 -62.06
C VAL A 2 1.06 16.25 -60.70
N ALA A 3 0.07 17.00 -60.24
CA ALA A 3 0.02 17.47 -58.86
C ALA A 3 -0.83 16.48 -58.05
N VAL A 4 -0.16 15.77 -57.16
CA VAL A 4 -0.69 14.75 -56.27
C VAL A 4 -1.75 15.39 -55.37
N GLN A 5 -2.96 14.80 -55.36
CA GLN A 5 -3.97 15.05 -54.36
C GLN A 5 -3.41 14.61 -52.99
N ASP A 6 -3.09 15.57 -52.15
CA ASP A 6 -2.81 15.32 -50.74
C ASP A 6 -4.15 15.02 -50.06
N GLN A 7 -4.47 13.74 -49.92
CA GLN A 7 -5.62 13.28 -49.16
C GLN A 7 -5.33 13.55 -47.68
N GLY A 8 -5.96 14.60 -47.14
CA GLY A 8 -6.01 14.85 -45.71
C GLY A 8 -6.47 13.58 -44.98
N ALA A 9 -5.62 13.12 -44.05
CA ALA A 9 -5.84 11.94 -43.23
C ALA A 9 -7.21 11.96 -42.54
N PRO A 10 -7.87 10.79 -42.35
CA PRO A 10 -9.19 10.71 -41.73
C PRO A 10 -9.16 11.25 -40.30
N ALA A 11 -10.20 12.04 -39.98
CA ALA A 11 -10.44 12.72 -38.71
C ALA A 11 -10.77 11.75 -37.56
N TYR A 12 -9.80 10.95 -37.13
CA TYR A 12 -9.99 9.99 -36.03
C TYR A 12 -8.88 10.00 -34.98
N LEU A 13 -8.26 11.16 -34.74
CA LEU A 13 -7.24 11.32 -33.69
C LEU A 13 -7.31 12.69 -33.01
N ASP A 14 -8.49 13.06 -32.46
CA ASP A 14 -8.54 14.13 -31.45
C ASP A 14 -9.69 13.91 -30.46
N THR A 15 -9.52 13.01 -29.50
CA THR A 15 -10.51 12.73 -28.43
C THR A 15 -10.00 13.08 -27.03
N TYR A 16 -9.07 14.02 -26.91
CA TYR A 16 -8.64 14.56 -25.62
C TYR A 16 -8.89 16.06 -25.55
N GLN A 17 -10.14 16.45 -25.31
CA GLN A 17 -10.42 17.83 -24.90
C GLN A 17 -9.84 18.06 -23.50
N VAL A 18 -8.77 18.85 -23.43
CA VAL A 18 -8.17 19.30 -22.18
C VAL A 18 -9.17 20.20 -21.45
N LEU A 19 -9.60 19.80 -20.25
CA LEU A 19 -10.54 20.58 -19.42
C LEU A 19 -10.06 22.03 -19.25
N THR A 20 -10.99 22.97 -19.46
CA THR A 20 -10.70 24.40 -19.32
C THR A 20 -10.50 24.79 -17.86
N SER A 21 -9.70 25.82 -17.59
CA SER A 21 -9.33 26.27 -16.24
C SER A 21 -10.53 26.57 -15.34
N ARG A 22 -11.67 26.93 -15.92
CA ARG A 22 -12.92 27.22 -15.20
C ARG A 22 -13.56 25.95 -14.60
N GLU A 23 -13.58 24.87 -15.36
CA GLU A 23 -14.14 23.58 -14.90
C GLU A 23 -13.28 22.95 -13.80
N LYS A 24 -11.97 23.23 -13.78
CA LYS A 24 -11.06 22.79 -12.70
C LYS A 24 -11.40 23.42 -11.35
N VAL A 25 -11.84 24.69 -11.35
CA VAL A 25 -12.21 25.43 -10.14
C VAL A 25 -13.55 24.93 -9.60
N GLU A 26 -14.56 24.77 -10.45
CA GLU A 26 -15.85 24.20 -10.05
C GLU A 26 -15.70 22.80 -9.44
N ARG A 27 -14.82 21.97 -10.00
CA ARG A 27 -14.52 20.64 -9.46
C ARG A 27 -13.86 20.69 -8.08
N GLN A 28 -12.99 21.68 -7.80
CA GLN A 28 -12.43 21.85 -6.46
C GLN A 28 -13.50 22.23 -5.43
N GLU A 29 -14.48 23.05 -5.81
CA GLU A 29 -15.56 23.46 -4.92
C GLU A 29 -16.54 22.33 -4.60
N VAL A 30 -16.88 21.50 -5.60
CA VAL A 30 -17.71 20.29 -5.39
C VAL A 30 -17.00 19.30 -4.46
N ARG A 31 -15.68 19.14 -4.61
CA ARG A 31 -14.88 18.24 -3.78
C ARG A 31 -14.75 18.73 -2.32
N LYS A 32 -14.65 20.05 -2.12
CA LYS A 32 -14.74 20.67 -0.78
C LYS A 32 -16.13 20.46 -0.17
N ARG A 33 -17.19 20.54 -0.98
CA ARG A 33 -18.58 20.33 -0.55
C ARG A 33 -18.83 18.88 -0.13
N MET A 34 -18.35 17.90 -0.91
CA MET A 34 -18.44 16.47 -0.54
C MET A 34 -17.65 16.11 0.70
N GLY A 35 -16.46 16.69 0.91
CA GLY A 35 -15.71 16.51 2.17
C GLY A 35 -16.49 17.01 3.40
N MET A 36 -17.33 18.03 3.21
CA MET A 36 -18.18 18.61 4.24
C MET A 36 -19.47 17.81 4.48
N GLU A 37 -20.04 17.19 3.45
CA GLU A 37 -21.25 16.35 3.54
C GLU A 37 -20.99 14.97 4.18
N LEU A 38 -19.78 14.43 4.05
CA LEU A 38 -19.42 13.10 4.59
C LEU A 38 -18.94 13.14 6.06
N ASN A 39 -18.92 14.31 6.72
CA ASN A 39 -18.45 14.49 8.10
C ASN A 39 -17.09 13.83 8.41
N LEU A 40 -16.15 13.86 7.45
CA LEU A 40 -14.78 13.40 7.65
C LEU A 40 -14.08 14.39 8.59
N ASP A 41 -13.63 13.91 9.76
CA ASP A 41 -12.96 14.76 10.75
C ASP A 41 -11.54 15.14 10.28
N ASP A 42 -10.94 16.18 10.85
CA ASP A 42 -9.57 16.60 10.52
C ASP A 42 -8.57 15.45 10.81
N GLY A 43 -8.96 14.54 11.71
CA GLY A 43 -8.29 13.27 11.97
C GLY A 43 -8.53 12.16 10.95
N ASP A 44 -9.19 12.35 9.82
CA ASP A 44 -9.22 11.37 8.72
C ASP A 44 -8.28 11.78 7.56
N THR A 45 -7.54 12.87 7.75
CA THR A 45 -6.67 13.48 6.74
C THR A 45 -5.22 12.98 6.79
N TYR A 46 -4.89 11.93 7.55
CA TYR A 46 -3.51 11.41 7.66
C TYR A 46 -2.87 10.98 6.33
N LEU A 47 -3.67 10.80 5.26
CA LEU A 47 -3.19 10.54 3.90
C LEU A 47 -3.00 11.80 3.03
N ASN A 48 -3.44 12.97 3.50
CA ASN A 48 -3.36 14.25 2.77
C ASN A 48 -2.07 15.02 3.05
N GLU A 49 -1.16 14.52 3.89
CA GLU A 49 0.20 15.05 3.93
C GLU A 49 0.89 14.75 2.59
N GLU A 50 1.17 15.83 1.85
CA GLU A 50 1.57 15.87 0.43
C GLU A 50 2.75 14.97 0.01
N GLY A 51 3.41 14.27 0.95
CA GLY A 51 4.53 13.36 0.68
C GLY A 51 4.19 11.86 0.64
N ILE A 52 3.11 11.40 1.28
CA ILE A 52 2.78 9.97 1.39
C ILE A 52 1.94 9.50 0.19
N HIS A 53 1.02 10.35 -0.28
CA HIS A 53 0.14 10.05 -1.40
C HIS A 53 0.89 9.93 -2.76
N ASP A 54 2.07 10.53 -2.87
CA ASP A 54 2.87 10.60 -4.09
C ASP A 54 3.70 9.35 -4.38
N ARG A 55 4.01 8.52 -3.37
CA ARG A 55 4.81 7.30 -3.57
C ARG A 55 3.97 6.05 -3.84
N ALA A 56 2.72 6.02 -3.38
CA ALA A 56 1.82 4.88 -3.59
C ALA A 56 1.08 4.93 -4.95
N ARG A 57 0.91 6.13 -5.52
CA ARG A 57 0.31 6.34 -6.85
C ARG A 57 1.38 6.31 -7.94
N GLY A 58 1.76 5.12 -8.39
CA GLY A 58 2.38 5.02 -9.71
C GLY A 58 1.46 5.66 -10.76
N SER A 59 1.96 6.68 -11.48
CA SER A 59 1.35 7.33 -12.67
C SER A 59 -0.03 8.01 -12.54
N GLU A 60 -0.65 8.06 -11.36
CA GLU A 60 -2.06 8.46 -11.19
C GLU A 60 -2.22 9.92 -10.72
N LYS A 61 -1.49 10.85 -11.34
CA LYS A 61 -1.84 12.29 -11.32
C LYS A 61 -2.59 12.71 -12.60
N ASP A 62 -2.51 11.87 -13.64
CA ASP A 62 -3.07 12.14 -14.97
C ASP A 62 -4.21 11.18 -15.35
N TYR A 63 -4.84 10.48 -14.37
CA TYR A 63 -5.99 9.62 -14.67
C TYR A 63 -7.21 10.49 -15.01
N VAL A 64 -7.31 10.87 -16.28
CA VAL A 64 -8.52 11.41 -16.87
C VAL A 64 -9.53 10.26 -16.94
N LEU A 65 -10.66 10.42 -16.28
CA LEU A 65 -11.79 9.48 -16.37
C LEU A 65 -12.06 9.19 -17.85
N SER A 66 -12.24 7.93 -18.25
CA SER A 66 -12.49 7.61 -19.67
C SER A 66 -13.78 8.27 -20.16
N TRP A 67 -13.85 8.55 -21.46
CA TRP A 67 -14.97 9.27 -22.10
C TRP A 67 -16.35 8.63 -21.82
N ILE A 68 -16.38 7.31 -21.57
CA ILE A 68 -17.60 6.56 -21.23
C ILE A 68 -18.22 6.95 -19.88
N TRP A 69 -17.48 7.66 -19.03
CA TRP A 69 -17.96 8.18 -17.74
C TRP A 69 -18.49 9.61 -17.86
N TYR A 70 -18.53 10.18 -19.07
CA TYR A 70 -19.16 11.46 -19.35
C TYR A 70 -20.51 11.22 -20.02
N ASP A 71 -21.45 12.10 -19.70
CA ASP A 71 -22.79 12.07 -20.27
C ASP A 71 -22.69 12.31 -21.79
N GLN A 72 -23.02 11.28 -22.59
CA GLN A 72 -22.99 11.33 -24.05
C GLN A 72 -24.43 11.51 -24.55
N PRO A 73 -24.85 12.73 -24.95
CA PRO A 73 -26.24 12.98 -25.34
C PRO A 73 -26.70 12.22 -26.59
N GLU A 74 -25.76 11.61 -27.33
CA GLU A 74 -26.00 10.89 -28.58
C GLU A 74 -26.03 9.36 -28.41
N MET A 75 -25.67 8.83 -27.24
CA MET A 75 -25.66 7.39 -26.95
C MET A 75 -27.02 6.93 -26.45
N GLN A 76 -27.60 5.90 -27.08
CA GLN A 76 -28.75 5.18 -26.53
C GLN A 76 -28.28 4.19 -25.46
N ASP A 77 -28.98 4.10 -24.33
CA ASP A 77 -28.66 3.18 -23.21
C ASP A 77 -28.55 1.69 -23.63
N ASP A 78 -29.19 1.31 -24.74
CA ASP A 78 -29.20 -0.06 -25.30
C ASP A 78 -28.15 -0.29 -26.40
N ASP A 79 -27.20 0.64 -26.62
CA ASP A 79 -26.12 0.43 -27.59
C ASP A 79 -25.20 -0.74 -27.13
N PRO A 80 -25.11 -1.84 -27.91
CA PRO A 80 -24.28 -2.99 -27.55
C PRO A 80 -22.80 -2.66 -27.42
N GLU A 81 -22.28 -1.66 -28.16
CA GLU A 81 -20.87 -1.25 -28.06
C GLU A 81 -20.59 -0.49 -26.76
N TYR A 82 -21.54 0.35 -26.32
CA TYR A 82 -21.48 1.03 -25.04
C TYR A 82 -21.55 0.05 -23.87
N ILE A 83 -22.48 -0.90 -23.91
CA ILE A 83 -22.63 -1.95 -22.89
C ILE A 83 -21.34 -2.77 -22.78
N ASP A 84 -20.70 -3.12 -23.91
CA ASP A 84 -19.43 -3.85 -23.90
C ASP A 84 -18.29 -3.03 -23.31
N ALA A 85 -18.18 -1.74 -23.68
CA ALA A 85 -17.18 -0.83 -23.11
C ALA A 85 -17.34 -0.67 -21.57
N VAL A 86 -18.57 -0.53 -21.09
CA VAL A 86 -18.88 -0.46 -19.64
C VAL A 86 -18.52 -1.77 -18.95
N ARG A 87 -18.82 -2.93 -19.55
CA ARG A 87 -18.43 -4.24 -19.00
C ARG A 87 -16.92 -4.40 -18.90
N VAL A 88 -16.17 -3.96 -19.92
CA VAL A 88 -14.70 -3.98 -19.90
C VAL A 88 -14.16 -3.11 -18.78
N GLU A 89 -14.64 -1.88 -18.64
CA GLU A 89 -14.20 -1.00 -17.55
C GLU A 89 -14.61 -1.51 -16.17
N TRP A 90 -15.80 -2.10 -16.03
CA TRP A 90 -16.20 -2.79 -14.80
C TRP A 90 -15.27 -3.95 -14.47
N CYS A 91 -14.91 -4.79 -15.45
CA CYS A 91 -13.97 -5.89 -15.27
C CYS A 91 -12.59 -5.39 -14.82
N LYS A 92 -12.10 -4.29 -15.41
CA LYS A 92 -10.85 -3.65 -15.00
C LYS A 92 -10.93 -3.10 -13.58
N ALA A 93 -12.01 -2.40 -13.24
CA ALA A 93 -12.23 -1.85 -11.89
C ALA A 93 -12.33 -2.97 -10.84
N LYS A 94 -13.05 -4.04 -11.14
CA LYS A 94 -13.14 -5.24 -10.30
C LYS A 94 -11.77 -5.90 -10.12
N ALA A 95 -11.00 -6.05 -11.19
CA ALA A 95 -9.64 -6.61 -11.11
C ALA A 95 -8.71 -5.75 -10.23
N ARG A 96 -8.77 -4.42 -10.35
CA ARG A 96 -8.01 -3.49 -9.47
C ARG A 96 -8.44 -3.62 -8.03
N MET A 97 -9.75 -3.63 -7.76
CA MET A 97 -10.30 -3.79 -6.41
C MET A 97 -9.84 -5.12 -5.76
N LEU A 98 -9.91 -6.23 -6.51
CA LEU A 98 -9.46 -7.54 -6.02
C LEU A 98 -7.95 -7.55 -5.73
N ARG A 99 -7.14 -6.98 -6.63
CA ARG A 99 -5.70 -6.85 -6.43
C ARG A 99 -5.37 -5.99 -5.20
N TRP A 100 -6.02 -4.86 -5.03
CA TRP A 100 -5.84 -4.02 -3.85
C TRP A 100 -6.22 -4.76 -2.57
N LYS A 101 -7.31 -5.53 -2.57
CA LYS A 101 -7.69 -6.36 -1.43
C LYS A 101 -6.59 -7.37 -1.08
N GLU A 102 -6.02 -8.03 -2.08
CA GLU A 102 -4.88 -8.95 -1.89
C GLU A 102 -3.66 -8.22 -1.33
N GLU A 103 -3.30 -7.06 -1.88
CA GLU A 103 -2.17 -6.25 -1.41
C GLU A 103 -2.34 -5.80 0.05
N VAL A 104 -3.53 -5.37 0.45
CA VAL A 104 -3.84 -5.00 1.84
C VAL A 104 -3.71 -6.21 2.77
N LEU A 105 -4.22 -7.38 2.37
CA LEU A 105 -4.09 -8.62 3.14
C LEU A 105 -2.61 -9.00 3.32
N LEU A 106 -1.84 -9.04 2.23
CA LEU A 106 -0.42 -9.36 2.27
C LEU A 106 0.36 -8.36 3.13
N LEU A 107 0.05 -7.07 3.04
CA LEU A 107 0.71 -6.05 3.85
C LEU A 107 0.40 -6.25 5.33
N SER A 108 -0.87 -6.48 5.69
CA SER A 108 -1.25 -6.74 7.08
C SER A 108 -0.52 -7.96 7.66
N GLU A 109 -0.41 -9.04 6.90
CA GLU A 109 0.34 -10.23 7.30
C GLU A 109 1.83 -9.94 7.47
N LYS A 110 2.43 -9.16 6.55
CA LYS A 110 3.83 -8.77 6.66
C LYS A 110 4.12 -7.93 7.89
N LEU A 111 3.21 -7.03 8.27
CA LEU A 111 3.35 -6.22 9.47
C LEU A 111 3.32 -7.08 10.74
N CYS A 112 2.38 -8.02 10.85
CA CYS A 112 2.36 -8.99 11.94
C CYS A 112 3.63 -9.87 11.95
N GLN A 113 4.08 -10.33 10.79
CA GLN A 113 5.29 -11.14 10.67
C GLN A 113 6.55 -10.39 11.10
N MET A 114 6.62 -9.07 10.90
CA MET A 114 7.76 -8.26 11.38
C MET A 114 7.81 -8.22 12.91
N GLU A 115 6.67 -8.14 13.57
CA GLU A 115 6.57 -8.20 15.03
C GLU A 115 6.98 -9.58 15.56
N GLU A 116 6.42 -10.65 15.01
CA GLU A 116 6.77 -12.03 15.38
C GLU A 116 8.27 -12.29 15.18
N TYR A 117 8.84 -11.81 14.08
CA TYR A 117 10.26 -11.90 13.82
C TYR A 117 11.08 -11.19 14.91
N ALA A 118 10.67 -10.00 15.34
CA ALA A 118 11.36 -9.27 16.40
C ALA A 118 11.32 -10.04 17.73
N LEU A 119 10.17 -10.60 18.10
CA LEU A 119 10.03 -11.44 19.30
C LEU A 119 10.90 -12.70 19.22
N TRP A 120 10.80 -13.44 18.11
CA TRP A 120 11.64 -14.60 17.86
C TRP A 120 13.13 -14.25 17.92
N LYS A 121 13.52 -13.10 17.37
CA LYS A 121 14.92 -12.67 17.38
C LYS A 121 15.40 -12.32 18.79
N ALA A 122 14.53 -11.78 19.64
CA ALA A 122 14.85 -11.56 21.05
C ALA A 122 15.10 -12.89 21.78
N GLU A 123 14.26 -13.89 21.57
CA GLU A 123 14.45 -15.24 22.14
C GLU A 123 15.71 -15.90 21.61
N TRP A 124 16.00 -15.74 20.32
CA TRP A 124 17.24 -16.21 19.72
C TRP A 124 18.46 -15.58 20.38
N TRP A 125 18.45 -14.30 20.72
CA TRP A 125 19.55 -13.67 21.46
C TRP A 125 19.67 -14.22 22.88
N ILE A 126 18.56 -14.54 23.55
CA ILE A 126 18.58 -15.17 24.88
C ILE A 126 19.25 -16.55 24.84
N SER A 127 19.08 -17.33 23.77
CA SER A 127 19.77 -18.62 23.61
C SER A 127 21.26 -18.48 23.30
N LYS A 128 21.75 -17.28 22.97
CA LYS A 128 23.18 -16.97 22.77
C LYS A 128 23.92 -16.57 24.03
N VAL A 129 23.27 -16.53 25.19
CA VAL A 129 23.93 -16.33 26.47
C VAL A 129 24.90 -17.51 26.72
N PRO A 130 26.15 -17.24 27.17
CA PRO A 130 27.11 -18.29 27.52
C PRO A 130 26.49 -19.33 28.46
N GLY A 131 26.68 -20.62 28.16
CA GLY A 131 26.14 -21.74 28.96
C GLY A 131 24.68 -22.14 28.68
N LYS A 132 23.97 -21.45 27.77
CA LYS A 132 22.67 -21.91 27.22
C LYS A 132 22.85 -22.66 25.90
N ASP A 133 21.80 -23.34 25.43
CA ASP A 133 21.62 -24.01 24.13
C ASP A 133 22.86 -24.08 23.19
N GLY A 134 23.78 -24.99 23.49
CA GLY A 134 24.96 -25.24 22.66
C GLY A 134 26.00 -24.11 22.61
N MET A 135 25.81 -23.06 23.41
CA MET A 135 26.73 -21.96 23.60
C MET A 135 27.80 -22.34 24.64
N ARG A 136 29.06 -22.01 24.34
CA ARG A 136 30.19 -22.39 25.21
C ARG A 136 30.13 -21.68 26.56
N SER A 137 30.34 -22.44 27.63
CA SER A 137 30.50 -21.93 28.99
C SER A 137 31.91 -21.38 29.24
N ILE A 138 32.08 -20.71 30.38
CA ILE A 138 33.38 -20.26 30.91
C ILE A 138 34.39 -21.41 30.87
N GLY A 139 35.60 -21.14 30.37
CA GLY A 139 36.65 -22.15 30.18
C GLY A 139 36.62 -22.88 28.84
N GLY A 140 35.57 -22.70 28.02
CA GLY A 140 35.56 -23.17 26.63
C GLY A 140 36.55 -22.43 25.74
N THR A 141 37.07 -23.09 24.70
CA THR A 141 37.97 -22.46 23.72
C THR A 141 37.25 -22.25 22.39
N TYR A 142 37.37 -21.06 21.81
CA TYR A 142 36.89 -20.72 20.47
C TYR A 142 38.03 -20.14 19.64
N HIS A 143 38.34 -20.78 18.51
CA HIS A 143 39.39 -20.32 17.60
C HIS A 143 40.76 -20.07 18.27
N GLY A 144 41.04 -20.81 19.35
CA GLY A 144 42.27 -20.64 20.17
C GLY A 144 42.15 -19.62 21.31
N ILE A 145 41.04 -18.88 21.42
CA ILE A 145 40.75 -17.92 22.49
C ILE A 145 39.94 -18.62 23.58
N ARG A 146 40.42 -18.58 24.82
CA ARG A 146 39.68 -19.11 25.97
C ARG A 146 38.61 -18.10 26.39
N VAL A 147 37.40 -18.57 26.65
CA VAL A 147 36.34 -17.76 27.23
C VAL A 147 36.68 -17.52 28.71
N ASP A 148 37.27 -16.36 28.96
CA ASP A 148 37.52 -15.84 30.31
C ASP A 148 36.21 -15.31 30.92
N GLU A 149 36.20 -15.13 32.24
CA GLU A 149 35.03 -14.65 33.00
C GLU A 149 34.55 -13.28 32.51
N VAL A 150 35.48 -12.34 32.28
CA VAL A 150 35.18 -11.01 31.74
C VAL A 150 34.56 -11.08 30.34
N LEU A 151 35.05 -12.00 29.50
CA LEU A 151 34.51 -12.18 28.15
C LEU A 151 33.11 -12.79 28.20
N ALA A 152 32.88 -13.76 29.09
CA ALA A 152 31.56 -14.36 29.30
C ALA A 152 30.54 -13.31 29.77
N GLU A 153 30.91 -12.48 30.74
CA GLU A 153 30.06 -11.38 31.23
C GLU A 153 29.73 -10.37 30.11
N GLY A 154 30.72 -9.97 29.31
CA GLY A 154 30.49 -9.07 28.17
C GLY A 154 29.58 -9.66 27.10
N LEU A 155 29.73 -10.96 26.79
CA LEU A 155 28.88 -11.68 25.84
C LEU A 155 27.44 -11.80 26.37
N GLU A 156 27.27 -12.10 27.65
CA GLU A 156 25.97 -12.14 28.31
C GLU A 156 25.30 -10.76 28.26
N ALA A 157 26.00 -9.71 28.71
CA ALA A 157 25.49 -8.35 28.71
C ALA A 157 25.05 -7.91 27.31
N TYR A 158 25.86 -8.20 26.29
CA TYR A 158 25.52 -7.88 24.90
C TYR A 158 24.30 -8.67 24.40
N ALA A 159 24.26 -9.98 24.64
CA ALA A 159 23.12 -10.82 24.24
C ALA A 159 21.81 -10.35 24.90
N LEU A 160 21.85 -10.01 26.19
CA LEU A 160 20.70 -9.47 26.91
C LEU A 160 20.29 -8.09 26.41
N GLN A 161 21.25 -7.22 26.09
CA GLN A 161 20.98 -5.92 25.47
C GLN A 161 20.29 -6.08 24.11
N GLN A 162 20.77 -6.97 23.25
CA GLN A 162 20.16 -7.25 21.96
C GLN A 162 18.76 -7.84 22.11
N ALA A 163 18.56 -8.76 23.05
CA ALA A 163 17.24 -9.30 23.34
C ALA A 163 16.24 -8.21 23.77
N ARG A 164 16.66 -7.28 24.62
CA ARG A 164 15.84 -6.11 25.02
C ARG A 164 15.51 -5.23 23.83
N PHE A 165 16.51 -4.86 23.03
CA PHE A 165 16.32 -4.04 21.82
C PHE A 165 15.27 -4.64 20.87
N HIS A 166 15.31 -5.96 20.65
CA HIS A 166 14.34 -6.64 19.80
C HIS A 166 12.93 -6.71 20.40
N ARG A 167 12.80 -6.83 21.74
CA ARG A 167 11.51 -6.73 22.43
C ARG A 167 10.92 -5.32 22.34
N ASP A 168 11.73 -4.31 22.60
CA ASP A 168 11.32 -2.91 22.49
C ASP A 168 10.91 -2.58 21.04
N ARG A 169 11.61 -3.15 20.06
CA ARG A 169 11.23 -3.05 18.65
C ARG A 169 9.87 -3.71 18.37
N ALA A 170 9.59 -4.90 18.92
CA ALA A 170 8.29 -5.55 18.75
C ALA A 170 7.16 -4.67 19.29
N VAL A 171 7.30 -4.17 20.53
CA VAL A 171 6.33 -3.24 21.15
C VAL A 171 6.15 -1.97 20.31
N HIS A 172 7.23 -1.42 19.76
CA HIS A 172 7.14 -0.26 18.89
C HIS A 172 6.40 -0.57 17.57
N LEU A 173 6.67 -1.73 16.95
CA LEU A 173 5.97 -2.17 15.74
C LEU A 173 4.48 -2.36 16.00
N GLU A 174 4.11 -3.00 17.10
CA GLU A 174 2.72 -3.18 17.53
C GLU A 174 2.03 -1.81 17.65
N HIS A 175 2.59 -0.88 18.43
CA HIS A 175 1.99 0.46 18.59
C HIS A 175 1.92 1.27 17.29
N CYS A 176 2.91 1.16 16.41
CA CYS A 176 2.91 1.90 15.15
C CYS A 176 1.96 1.33 14.11
N TRP A 177 1.80 0.01 14.05
CA TRP A 177 1.13 -0.66 12.93
C TRP A 177 -0.22 -1.26 13.29
N GLN A 178 -0.53 -1.51 14.57
CA GLN A 178 -1.84 -2.01 14.97
C GLN A 178 -3.01 -1.13 14.49
N PRO A 179 -2.95 0.21 14.58
CA PRO A 179 -4.04 1.07 14.06
C PRO A 179 -4.25 0.89 12.55
N LEU A 180 -3.17 0.68 11.80
CA LEU A 180 -3.23 0.46 10.35
C LEU A 180 -3.83 -0.91 10.02
N ILE A 181 -3.46 -1.96 10.78
CA ILE A 181 -4.01 -3.30 10.64
C ILE A 181 -5.50 -3.29 10.96
N ASP A 182 -5.92 -2.66 12.06
CA ASP A 182 -7.32 -2.53 12.45
C ASP A 182 -8.13 -1.83 11.35
N HIS A 183 -7.63 -0.70 10.83
CA HIS A 183 -8.26 0.00 9.71
C HIS A 183 -8.33 -0.87 8.44
N ALA A 184 -7.26 -1.59 8.11
CA ALA A 184 -7.24 -2.51 6.97
C ALA A 184 -8.29 -3.61 7.10
N THR A 185 -8.47 -4.19 8.30
CA THR A 185 -9.51 -5.20 8.52
C THR A 185 -10.92 -4.62 8.31
N LEU A 186 -11.19 -3.41 8.79
CA LEU A 186 -12.47 -2.73 8.57
C LEU A 186 -12.75 -2.50 7.08
N VAL A 187 -11.77 -2.04 6.32
CA VAL A 187 -11.88 -1.84 4.87
C VAL A 187 -12.17 -3.16 4.16
N ILE A 188 -11.46 -4.23 4.52
CA ILE A 188 -11.67 -5.57 3.95
C ILE A 188 -13.07 -6.09 4.27
N HIS A 189 -13.58 -5.91 5.49
CA HIS A 189 -14.92 -6.31 5.88
C HIS A 189 -16.02 -5.51 5.17
N HIS A 190 -15.76 -4.22 4.90
CA HIS A 190 -16.69 -3.37 4.15
C HIS A 190 -16.72 -3.74 2.65
N THR A 191 -15.66 -4.31 2.08
CA THR A 191 -15.69 -4.68 0.65
C THR A 191 -16.70 -5.80 0.38
N PRO A 192 -17.73 -5.57 -0.45
CA PRO A 192 -18.76 -6.55 -0.72
C PRO A 192 -18.16 -7.76 -1.44
N ASN A 193 -18.63 -8.97 -1.08
CA ASN A 193 -18.21 -10.20 -1.77
C ASN A 193 -18.93 -10.28 -3.12
N ILE A 194 -18.27 -9.78 -4.17
CA ILE A 194 -18.82 -9.77 -5.53
C ILE A 194 -18.73 -11.20 -6.09
N PRO A 195 -19.84 -11.85 -6.47
CA PRO A 195 -19.79 -13.21 -6.99
C PRO A 195 -18.89 -13.31 -8.24
N PRO A 196 -18.21 -14.47 -8.43
CA PRO A 196 -17.69 -14.82 -9.74
C PRO A 196 -18.87 -14.97 -10.71
N PHE A 197 -18.65 -14.56 -11.96
CA PHE A 197 -19.65 -14.67 -13.04
C PHE A 197 -20.11 -16.10 -13.27
#